data_AF-A0A6L9YFV8-F1
#
_entry.id   AF-A0A6L9YFV8-F1
#
_cell.length_a   1.000
_cell.length_b   1.000
_cell.length_c   1.000
_cell.angle_alpha   90.00
_cell.angle_beta   90.00
_cell.angle_gamma   90.00
#
_symmetry.space_group_name_H-M   'P 1'
#
loop_
_entity.id
_entity.type
_entity.pdbx_description
1 polymer ?
#
loop_
_entity_poly.entity_id
_entity_poly.type
_entity_poly.pdbx_seq_one_letter_code
_entity_poly.pdbx_strand_id
1 'polypeptide(L)'
;MKSFQHYLAPVAIAAIVVGFSSYGLVSDNNPGSQKTPVGNLSPEPATEASSSTGVVPTNTSLPNITLPTETIQPETKDAKVGLEATLSQGSNNSNQANPVILNVYRADSQCQSLVSEQVSVPVGNSVNTVIGKVLETGNSSDFNVSGYRVKVNANTGVATVDLRLSPDSQRQFVSLSTCEQFALFGSLRKTLTANSQLNIKDVRFTEQGEDIYL
;
A
#
# COMPACT_ATOMS: atom_id res chain seq x y z
N MET A 1 -45.40 44.43 2.43
CA MET A 1 -46.75 43.85 2.63
C MET A 1 -47.30 43.40 1.28
N LYS A 2 -48.11 42.33 1.28
CA LYS A 2 -48.59 41.44 0.18
C LYS A 2 -47.65 40.28 -0.14
N SER A 3 -48.09 39.04 -0.30
CA SER A 3 -49.04 38.15 0.40
C SER A 3 -48.83 36.78 -0.24
N PHE A 4 -48.94 35.73 0.57
CA PHE A 4 -48.94 34.31 0.20
C PHE A 4 -50.03 33.98 -0.84
N GLN A 5 -49.83 32.95 -1.68
CA GLN A 5 -50.51 31.65 -1.54
C GLN A 5 -50.36 30.71 -2.77
N HIS A 6 -50.05 29.45 -2.43
CA HIS A 6 -50.40 28.15 -3.04
C HIS A 6 -50.18 27.87 -4.53
N TYR A 7 -49.29 26.90 -4.79
CA TYR A 7 -49.61 25.78 -5.68
C TYR A 7 -49.09 24.47 -5.10
N LEU A 8 -50.02 23.67 -4.60
CA LEU A 8 -49.90 22.23 -4.41
C LEU A 8 -50.34 21.57 -5.72
N ALA A 9 -49.55 20.65 -6.26
CA ALA A 9 -50.06 19.56 -7.07
C ALA A 9 -49.19 18.30 -6.85
N PRO A 10 -49.79 17.09 -6.78
CA PRO A 10 -49.15 15.89 -6.26
C PRO A 10 -48.89 14.81 -7.33
N VAL A 11 -48.29 13.69 -6.90
CA VAL A 11 -48.31 12.35 -7.55
C VAL A 11 -47.28 12.18 -8.70
N ALA A 12 -46.36 11.21 -8.71
CA ALA A 12 -46.57 9.78 -8.47
C ALA A 12 -45.39 9.09 -7.76
N ILE A 13 -45.73 8.25 -6.77
CA ILE A 13 -44.85 7.27 -6.14
C ILE A 13 -44.89 6.02 -7.00
N ALA A 14 -43.78 5.67 -7.64
CA ALA A 14 -43.60 4.36 -8.25
C ALA A 14 -43.14 3.38 -7.15
N ALA A 15 -44.01 2.46 -6.76
CA ALA A 15 -43.67 1.34 -5.91
C ALA A 15 -42.94 0.28 -6.74
N ILE A 16 -41.64 0.08 -6.50
CA ILE A 16 -40.91 -1.08 -7.01
C ILE A 16 -41.03 -2.19 -5.97
N VAL A 17 -41.87 -3.18 -6.27
CA VAL A 17 -41.92 -4.46 -5.56
C VAL A 17 -40.75 -5.30 -6.04
N VAL A 18 -39.73 -5.48 -5.22
CA VAL A 18 -38.71 -6.51 -5.44
C VAL A 18 -39.00 -7.65 -4.46
N GLY A 19 -39.33 -8.80 -5.01
CA GLY A 19 -39.75 -9.98 -4.26
C GLY A 19 -38.63 -10.54 -3.39
N PHE A 20 -38.96 -10.82 -2.14
CA PHE A 20 -38.19 -11.71 -1.29
C PHE A 20 -38.50 -13.14 -1.70
N SER A 21 -37.57 -13.77 -2.41
CA SER A 21 -37.59 -15.22 -2.64
C SER A 21 -37.16 -15.90 -1.34
N SER A 22 -38.13 -16.39 -0.58
CA SER A 22 -37.91 -17.20 0.61
C SER A 22 -37.48 -18.62 0.21
N TYR A 23 -36.20 -18.94 0.34
CA TYR A 23 -35.77 -20.34 0.44
C TYR A 23 -35.88 -20.77 1.90
N GLY A 24 -36.61 -21.86 2.12
CA GLY A 24 -37.04 -22.34 3.41
C GLY A 24 -35.89 -22.78 4.33
N LEU A 25 -36.09 -22.51 5.61
CA LEU A 25 -35.39 -23.17 6.71
C LEU A 25 -36.06 -24.53 6.94
N VAL A 26 -35.31 -25.61 6.71
CA VAL A 26 -35.59 -26.92 7.31
C VAL A 26 -34.45 -27.20 8.28
N SER A 27 -34.79 -27.19 9.57
CA SER A 27 -33.98 -27.77 10.63
C SER A 27 -34.17 -29.27 10.60
N ASP A 28 -33.08 -30.03 10.45
CA ASP A 28 -33.07 -31.44 10.82
C ASP A 28 -31.82 -31.76 11.64
N ASN A 29 -32.07 -32.25 12.85
CA ASN A 29 -31.08 -32.85 13.72
C ASN A 29 -30.75 -34.27 13.21
N ASN A 30 -29.45 -34.58 13.12
CA ASN A 30 -28.79 -35.90 13.00
C ASN A 30 -29.50 -37.00 13.87
N PRO A 31 -29.48 -38.34 13.59
CA PRO A 31 -28.45 -39.08 12.88
C PRO A 31 -28.88 -40.30 12.03
N GLY A 32 -27.93 -40.84 11.25
CA GLY A 32 -28.02 -42.22 10.72
C GLY A 32 -27.74 -42.35 9.23
N SER A 33 -26.48 -42.52 8.88
CA SER A 33 -26.08 -43.01 7.56
C SER A 33 -26.47 -44.48 7.41
N GLN A 34 -27.33 -44.78 6.43
CA GLN A 34 -27.18 -46.02 5.66
C GLN A 34 -27.88 -45.96 4.30
N LYS A 35 -27.12 -46.40 3.29
CA LYS A 35 -27.53 -47.18 2.10
C LYS A 35 -27.60 -46.44 0.74
N THR A 36 -26.46 -46.50 0.03
CA THR A 36 -26.27 -46.71 -1.43
C THR A 36 -27.23 -47.76 -2.03
N PRO A 37 -27.55 -47.82 -3.34
CA PRO A 37 -26.63 -47.91 -4.50
C PRO A 37 -27.12 -47.12 -5.75
N VAL A 38 -26.40 -46.92 -6.85
CA VAL A 38 -26.00 -47.82 -7.98
C VAL A 38 -25.14 -46.88 -8.88
N GLY A 39 -23.91 -47.14 -9.35
CA GLY A 39 -23.37 -48.29 -10.08
C GLY A 39 -23.33 -47.99 -11.59
N ASN A 40 -22.21 -47.51 -12.15
CA ASN A 40 -21.64 -48.02 -13.42
C ASN A 40 -20.22 -47.47 -13.72
N LEU A 41 -19.43 -48.27 -14.45
CA LEU A 41 -17.97 -48.34 -14.53
C LEU A 41 -17.35 -47.73 -15.81
N SER A 42 -16.13 -47.15 -15.65
CA SER A 42 -14.91 -47.25 -16.52
C SER A 42 -14.86 -46.54 -17.91
N PRO A 43 -13.68 -46.26 -18.53
CA PRO A 43 -12.29 -46.45 -18.07
C PRO A 43 -11.34 -45.22 -18.16
N GLU A 44 -10.21 -45.40 -17.46
CA GLU A 44 -8.92 -44.70 -17.39
C GLU A 44 -8.23 -44.48 -18.76
N PRO A 45 -7.31 -43.50 -18.86
CA PRO A 45 -5.94 -43.93 -19.17
C PRO A 45 -4.80 -43.15 -18.47
N ALA A 46 -3.76 -43.94 -18.18
CA ALA A 46 -2.32 -43.65 -18.20
C ALA A 46 -1.70 -42.71 -17.14
N THR A 47 -1.13 -43.37 -16.13
CA THR A 47 -0.04 -42.88 -15.28
C THR A 47 1.28 -42.89 -16.09
N GLU A 48 1.86 -41.72 -16.31
CA GLU A 48 3.26 -41.57 -16.74
C GLU A 48 4.11 -40.94 -15.64
N ALA A 49 5.30 -41.51 -15.48
CA ALA A 49 6.24 -41.33 -14.39
C ALA A 49 6.80 -39.90 -14.28
N SER A 50 6.94 -39.39 -13.05
CA SER A 50 7.81 -38.24 -12.76
C SER A 50 9.09 -38.69 -12.07
N SER A 51 10.18 -38.56 -12.82
CA SER A 51 11.56 -38.76 -12.39
C SER A 51 11.97 -37.70 -11.36
N SER A 52 12.34 -38.15 -10.16
CA SER A 52 13.01 -37.32 -9.15
C SER A 52 14.44 -37.03 -9.60
N THR A 53 14.69 -35.79 -10.04
CA THR A 53 16.04 -35.28 -10.27
C THR A 53 16.50 -34.58 -9.00
N GLY A 54 17.37 -35.24 -8.24
CA GLY A 54 18.04 -34.64 -7.08
C GLY A 54 19.02 -33.57 -7.53
N VAL A 55 18.70 -32.30 -7.24
CA VAL A 55 19.62 -31.18 -7.42
C VAL A 55 20.47 -31.05 -6.15
N VAL A 56 21.75 -31.40 -6.28
CA VAL A 56 22.80 -31.13 -5.29
C VAL A 56 23.06 -29.62 -5.27
N PRO A 57 22.98 -28.92 -4.13
CA PRO A 57 23.51 -27.56 -4.05
C PRO A 57 25.04 -27.63 -3.94
N THR A 58 25.73 -27.23 -5.01
CA THR A 58 27.14 -26.90 -5.00
C THR A 58 27.33 -25.59 -4.25
N ASN A 59 28.13 -25.61 -3.19
CA ASN A 59 28.47 -24.46 -2.37
C ASN A 59 29.19 -23.38 -3.19
N THR A 60 28.53 -22.25 -3.40
CA THR A 60 29.12 -21.01 -3.90
C THR A 60 29.99 -20.39 -2.81
N SER A 61 31.31 -20.40 -3.01
CA SER A 61 32.28 -19.65 -2.19
C SER A 61 32.82 -18.47 -3.00
N LEU A 62 32.58 -17.25 -2.50
CA LEU A 62 33.40 -16.02 -2.70
C LEU A 62 32.91 -14.98 -1.66
N PRO A 63 33.70 -14.00 -1.16
CA PRO A 63 35.02 -13.54 -1.64
C PRO A 63 36.09 -13.29 -0.54
N ASN A 64 37.36 -13.24 -0.93
CA ASN A 64 38.41 -12.65 -0.10
C ASN A 64 38.74 -11.25 -0.66
N ILE A 65 38.19 -10.21 -0.02
CA ILE A 65 38.53 -8.81 -0.30
C ILE A 65 39.62 -8.42 0.70
N THR A 66 40.83 -8.21 0.21
CA THR A 66 41.93 -7.66 0.99
C THR A 66 41.75 -6.14 1.07
N LEU A 67 41.49 -5.66 2.29
CA LEU A 67 41.44 -4.25 2.66
C LEU A 67 42.87 -3.71 2.88
N PRO A 68 43.29 -2.62 2.21
CA PRO A 68 44.45 -1.87 2.65
C PRO A 68 44.06 -0.95 3.80
N THR A 69 44.59 -1.27 4.99
CA THR A 69 44.76 -0.34 6.10
C THR A 69 45.79 0.71 5.69
N GLU A 70 45.43 1.98 5.73
CA GLU A 70 46.43 3.05 5.87
C GLU A 70 46.04 3.99 7.01
N THR A 71 47.08 4.27 7.79
CA THR A 71 47.09 4.73 9.17
C THR A 71 47.08 6.26 9.25
N ILE A 72 46.41 6.75 10.28
CA ILE A 72 46.25 8.14 10.74
C ILE A 72 47.61 8.85 10.95
N GLN A 73 47.71 10.14 10.62
CA GLN A 73 48.40 11.11 11.51
C GLN A 73 47.83 12.54 11.41
N PRO A 74 47.74 13.28 12.55
CA PRO A 74 47.15 14.62 12.61
C PRO A 74 48.22 15.71 12.54
N GLU A 75 47.96 16.79 11.81
CA GLU A 75 48.65 18.07 12.00
C GLU A 75 47.64 19.18 12.29
N THR A 76 47.64 19.59 13.55
CA THR A 76 47.11 20.86 14.04
C THR A 76 48.07 21.97 13.64
N LYS A 77 47.59 23.02 12.97
CA LYS A 77 48.15 24.37 13.13
C LYS A 77 47.14 25.45 12.77
N ASP A 78 46.94 26.31 13.76
CA ASP A 78 46.16 27.54 13.77
C ASP A 78 46.36 28.45 12.56
N ALA A 79 45.26 29.01 12.05
CA ALA A 79 45.24 30.35 11.48
C ALA A 79 43.84 30.98 11.63
N LYS A 80 43.74 31.84 12.65
CA LYS A 80 42.71 32.85 12.88
C LYS A 80 42.71 33.87 11.73
N VAL A 81 41.63 33.95 10.96
CA VAL A 81 41.22 35.20 10.28
C VAL A 81 39.70 35.30 10.37
N GLY A 82 39.23 36.27 11.14
CA GLY A 82 37.82 36.64 11.19
C GLY A 82 37.43 37.38 9.92
N LEU A 83 36.23 37.10 9.44
CA LEU A 83 35.47 38.05 8.66
C LEU A 83 34.03 37.98 9.14
N GLU A 84 33.63 39.06 9.81
CA GLU A 84 32.27 39.33 10.23
C GLU A 84 31.37 39.43 8.99
N ALA A 85 30.33 38.59 8.94
CA ALA A 85 29.19 38.79 8.05
C ALA A 85 27.93 38.86 8.91
N THR A 86 27.68 40.10 9.34
CA THR A 86 26.38 40.75 9.55
C THR A 86 25.16 39.84 9.66
N LEU A 87 24.67 39.76 10.90
CA LEU A 87 23.27 39.55 11.25
C LEU A 87 22.38 40.41 10.35
N SER A 88 21.64 39.77 9.45
CA SER A 88 20.40 40.33 8.91
C SER A 88 19.27 39.38 9.25
N GLN A 89 18.48 39.83 10.22
CA GLN A 89 17.17 39.31 10.55
C GLN A 89 16.30 39.27 9.29
N GLY A 90 16.03 38.06 8.82
CA GLY A 90 14.77 37.74 8.18
C GLY A 90 13.97 36.92 9.18
N SER A 91 13.14 37.58 10.00
CA SER A 91 12.08 36.91 10.77
C SER A 91 11.08 36.30 9.78
N ASN A 92 11.42 35.13 9.26
CA ASN A 92 10.39 34.21 8.80
C ASN A 92 9.82 33.60 10.07
N ASN A 93 8.68 34.13 10.52
CA ASN A 93 7.72 33.39 11.35
C ASN A 93 7.26 32.16 10.54
N SER A 94 8.16 31.20 10.37
CA SER A 94 7.83 29.80 10.19
C SER A 94 7.17 29.42 11.49
N ASN A 95 5.84 29.46 11.50
CA ASN A 95 5.03 28.84 12.53
C ASN A 95 5.45 27.36 12.53
N GLN A 96 6.44 27.04 13.36
CA GLN A 96 7.11 25.74 13.39
C GLN A 96 6.12 24.80 14.07
N ALA A 97 5.13 24.35 13.30
CA ALA A 97 4.15 23.39 13.75
C ALA A 97 4.93 22.16 14.24
N ASN A 98 4.71 21.80 15.50
CA ASN A 98 5.33 20.63 16.10
C ASN A 98 5.09 19.41 15.19
N PRO A 99 6.12 18.61 14.90
CA PRO A 99 5.95 17.44 14.05
C PRO A 99 5.00 16.43 14.69
N VAL A 100 4.32 15.67 13.86
CA VAL A 100 3.41 14.60 14.29
C VAL A 100 4.09 13.25 14.08
N ILE A 101 3.99 12.37 15.07
CA ILE A 101 4.48 10.99 14.96
C ILE A 101 3.40 10.14 14.31
N LEU A 102 3.75 9.46 13.23
CA LEU A 102 2.88 8.54 12.48
C LEU A 102 3.56 7.20 12.27
N ASN A 103 2.77 6.16 12.00
CA ASN A 103 3.25 4.83 11.67
C ASN A 103 3.37 4.64 10.15
N VAL A 104 4.54 4.26 9.66
CA VAL A 104 4.74 3.73 8.30
C VAL A 104 4.78 2.21 8.39
N TYR A 105 4.03 1.54 7.54
CA TYR A 105 3.95 0.09 7.51
C TYR A 105 4.73 -0.48 6.33
N ARG A 106 5.43 -1.60 6.54
CA ARG A 106 6.23 -2.31 5.52
C ARG A 106 5.93 -3.81 5.59
N ALA A 107 5.94 -4.49 4.44
CA ALA A 107 5.94 -5.95 4.46
C ALA A 107 7.20 -6.49 5.15
N ASP A 108 7.04 -7.56 5.93
CA ASP A 108 8.17 -8.35 6.40
C ASP A 108 8.87 -9.10 5.26
N SER A 109 10.06 -9.65 5.54
CA SER A 109 10.86 -10.42 4.57
C SER A 109 10.17 -11.66 4.02
N GLN A 110 9.07 -12.11 4.64
CA GLN A 110 8.30 -13.27 4.25
C GLN A 110 7.00 -12.90 3.53
N CYS A 111 6.72 -11.60 3.36
CA CYS A 111 5.50 -11.05 2.80
C CYS A 111 4.22 -11.52 3.51
N GLN A 112 4.29 -11.79 4.82
CA GLN A 112 3.18 -12.35 5.60
C GLN A 112 2.45 -11.29 6.42
N SER A 113 3.17 -10.31 6.93
CA SER A 113 2.63 -9.26 7.78
C SER A 113 3.19 -7.88 7.43
N LEU A 114 2.47 -6.84 7.88
CA LEU A 114 2.93 -5.46 7.81
C LEU A 114 3.46 -5.02 9.18
N VAL A 115 4.73 -4.66 9.23
CA VAL A 115 5.42 -4.19 10.43
C VAL A 115 5.40 -2.67 10.46
N SER A 116 5.13 -2.11 11.65
CA SER A 116 5.01 -0.67 11.87
C SER A 116 6.36 -0.05 12.27
N GLU A 117 6.67 1.11 11.72
CA GLU A 117 7.80 1.96 12.07
C GLU A 117 7.27 3.38 12.39
N GLN A 118 7.67 3.95 13.52
CA GLN A 118 7.28 5.32 13.87
C GLN A 118 8.18 6.35 13.20
N VAL A 119 7.57 7.35 12.57
CA VAL A 119 8.26 8.42 11.86
C VAL A 119 7.70 9.77 12.26
N SER A 120 8.60 10.74 12.47
CA SER A 120 8.25 12.13 12.72
C SER A 120 8.03 12.85 11.39
N VAL A 121 6.85 13.42 11.18
CA VAL A 121 6.48 14.11 9.93
C VAL A 121 5.96 15.53 10.16
N PRO A 122 6.17 16.46 9.20
CA PRO A 122 5.60 17.81 9.29
C PRO A 122 4.07 17.80 9.15
N VAL A 123 3.36 18.48 10.05
CA VAL A 123 1.88 18.51 10.09
C VAL A 123 1.25 18.97 8.76
N GLY A 124 1.84 19.96 8.11
CA GLY A 124 1.33 20.52 6.84
C GLY A 124 1.47 19.60 5.63
N ASN A 125 2.25 18.51 5.73
CA ASN A 125 2.52 17.61 4.62
C ASN A 125 2.53 16.13 5.02
N SER A 126 1.85 15.77 6.10
CA SER A 126 1.89 14.43 6.69
C SER A 126 1.54 13.32 5.70
N VAL A 127 0.45 13.48 4.94
CA VAL A 127 -0.03 12.47 3.97
C VAL A 127 1.01 12.20 2.89
N ASN A 128 1.53 13.24 2.21
CA ASN A 128 2.56 13.01 1.20
C ASN A 128 3.82 12.44 1.84
N THR A 129 4.22 12.92 3.02
CA THR A 129 5.46 12.47 3.66
C THR A 129 5.43 10.97 3.95
N VAL A 130 4.33 10.43 4.48
CA VAL A 130 4.25 8.99 4.75
C VAL A 130 4.12 8.15 3.48
N ILE A 131 3.46 8.65 2.42
CA ILE A 131 3.45 7.97 1.11
C ILE A 131 4.86 7.90 0.54
N GLY A 132 5.59 9.03 0.55
CA GLY A 132 6.96 9.11 0.07
C GLY A 132 7.85 8.11 0.80
N LYS A 133 7.74 8.05 2.12
CA LYS A 133 8.40 7.02 2.93
C LYS A 133 8.06 5.63 2.44
N VAL A 134 6.78 5.25 2.35
CA VAL A 134 6.36 3.92 1.86
C VAL A 134 6.96 3.59 0.49
N LEU A 135 7.11 4.57 -0.40
CA LEU A 135 7.65 4.33 -1.75
C LEU A 135 9.18 4.19 -1.80
N GLU A 136 9.93 4.62 -0.78
CA GLU A 136 11.41 4.50 -0.73
C GLU A 136 11.91 3.05 -0.92
N THR A 137 11.11 2.05 -0.55
CA THR A 137 11.48 0.62 -0.63
C THR A 137 10.65 -0.15 -1.65
N GLY A 138 9.85 0.53 -2.47
CA GLY A 138 8.89 -0.08 -3.40
C GLY A 138 9.45 -0.42 -4.78
N ASN A 139 10.71 -0.09 -5.05
CA ASN A 139 11.33 -0.21 -6.36
C ASN A 139 12.25 -1.45 -6.45
N SER A 140 12.35 -2.01 -7.65
CA SER A 140 13.24 -3.11 -8.04
C SER A 140 14.00 -2.74 -9.32
N SER A 141 14.85 -3.64 -9.83
CA SER A 141 15.60 -3.43 -11.08
C SER A 141 14.72 -3.35 -12.33
N ASP A 142 13.53 -3.94 -12.28
CA ASP A 142 12.59 -4.08 -13.40
C ASP A 142 11.27 -3.34 -13.17
N PHE A 143 11.05 -2.77 -11.99
CA PHE A 143 9.88 -2.00 -11.62
C PHE A 143 10.26 -0.76 -10.80
N ASN A 144 9.80 0.42 -11.21
CA ASN A 144 10.14 1.66 -10.51
C ASN A 144 8.97 2.66 -10.54
N VAL A 145 8.66 3.26 -9.39
CA VAL A 145 7.69 4.35 -9.25
C VAL A 145 8.42 5.68 -9.29
N SER A 146 8.19 6.47 -10.34
CA SER A 146 8.83 7.79 -10.53
C SER A 146 8.17 8.92 -9.74
N GLY A 147 6.94 8.70 -9.27
CA GLY A 147 6.22 9.68 -8.46
C GLY A 147 4.79 9.28 -8.16
N TYR A 148 4.06 10.19 -7.50
CA TYR A 148 2.67 10.00 -7.16
C TYR A 148 1.95 11.33 -6.98
N ARG A 149 0.61 11.27 -6.98
CA ARG A 149 -0.28 12.35 -6.53
C ARG A 149 -1.28 11.77 -5.57
N VAL A 150 -1.68 12.55 -4.56
CA VAL A 150 -2.71 12.13 -3.61
C VAL A 150 -3.83 13.17 -3.56
N LYS A 151 -5.06 12.69 -3.56
CA LYS A 151 -6.26 13.50 -3.31
C LYS A 151 -7.08 12.83 -2.22
N VAL A 152 -7.36 13.55 -1.15
CA VAL A 152 -8.21 13.06 -0.05
C VAL A 152 -9.58 13.71 -0.18
N ASN A 153 -10.63 12.90 -0.29
CA ASN A 153 -12.00 13.38 -0.22
C ASN A 153 -12.41 13.53 1.24
N ALA A 154 -12.52 14.77 1.74
CA ALA A 154 -12.83 15.05 3.14
C ALA A 154 -14.23 14.55 3.58
N ASN A 155 -15.17 14.39 2.65
CA ASN A 155 -16.53 13.95 2.97
C ASN A 155 -16.60 12.42 3.18
N THR A 156 -15.87 11.67 2.36
CA THR A 156 -15.88 10.20 2.42
C THR A 156 -14.71 9.62 3.21
N GLY A 157 -13.62 10.37 3.37
CA GLY A 157 -12.36 9.88 3.92
C GLY A 157 -11.59 8.98 2.96
N VAL A 158 -11.93 8.95 1.67
CA VAL A 158 -11.23 8.12 0.67
C VAL A 158 -10.03 8.90 0.12
N ALA A 159 -8.83 8.32 0.23
CA ALA A 159 -7.64 8.81 -0.45
C ALA A 159 -7.48 8.12 -1.81
N THR A 160 -7.43 8.90 -2.90
CA THR A 160 -6.99 8.39 -4.21
C THR A 160 -5.50 8.67 -4.36
N VAL A 161 -4.71 7.61 -4.44
CA VAL A 161 -3.26 7.65 -4.68
C VAL A 161 -3.01 7.29 -6.13
N ASP A 162 -2.66 8.29 -6.93
CA ASP A 162 -2.35 8.16 -8.35
C ASP A 162 -0.84 7.97 -8.52
N LEU A 163 -0.42 6.73 -8.76
CA LEU A 163 0.98 6.35 -8.92
C LEU A 163 1.46 6.62 -10.35
N ARG A 164 2.75 6.88 -10.48
CA ARG A 164 3.41 7.08 -11.78
C ARG A 164 4.53 6.08 -11.92
N LEU A 165 4.34 5.14 -12.84
CA LEU A 165 5.41 4.25 -13.24
C LEU A 165 6.54 5.06 -13.90
N SER A 166 7.77 4.66 -13.66
CA SER A 166 8.93 5.24 -14.31
C SER A 166 8.97 4.82 -15.79
N PRO A 167 9.38 5.70 -16.72
CA PRO A 167 9.47 5.36 -18.15
C PRO A 167 10.44 4.22 -18.48
N ASP A 168 11.39 3.94 -17.59
CA ASP A 168 12.38 2.85 -17.69
C ASP A 168 11.93 1.55 -17.00
N SER A 169 10.74 1.54 -16.38
CA SER A 169 10.17 0.34 -15.78
C SER A 169 9.82 -0.68 -16.86
N GLN A 170 10.29 -1.93 -16.69
CA GLN A 170 10.01 -3.03 -17.61
C GLN A 170 8.66 -3.70 -17.29
N ARG A 171 8.18 -3.54 -16.06
CA ARG A 171 6.96 -4.13 -15.52
C ARG A 171 5.91 -3.08 -15.21
N GLN A 172 4.65 -3.48 -15.26
CA GLN A 172 3.48 -2.69 -14.86
C GLN A 172 3.03 -3.04 -13.43
N PHE A 173 2.25 -2.18 -12.80
CA PHE A 173 1.69 -2.44 -11.46
C PHE A 173 0.95 -3.79 -11.37
N VAL A 174 0.14 -4.11 -12.38
CA VAL A 174 -0.64 -5.37 -12.43
C VAL A 174 0.21 -6.62 -12.68
N SER A 175 1.47 -6.44 -13.07
CA SER A 175 2.42 -7.55 -13.29
C SER A 175 3.25 -7.86 -12.04
N LEU A 176 3.08 -7.09 -10.96
CA LEU A 176 3.71 -7.36 -9.68
C LEU A 176 3.24 -8.72 -9.14
N SER A 177 4.17 -9.48 -8.55
CA SER A 177 3.84 -10.69 -7.81
C SER A 177 2.97 -10.36 -6.60
N THR A 178 2.29 -11.36 -6.03
CA THR A 178 1.46 -11.16 -4.84
C THR A 178 2.24 -10.54 -3.68
N CYS A 179 3.50 -10.94 -3.47
CA CYS A 179 4.35 -10.34 -2.45
C CYS A 179 4.62 -8.85 -2.75
N GLU A 180 5.01 -8.51 -3.98
CA GLU A 180 5.29 -7.12 -4.36
C GLU A 180 4.03 -6.24 -4.26
N GLN A 181 2.88 -6.76 -4.69
CA GLN A 181 1.60 -6.05 -4.54
C GLN A 181 1.25 -5.82 -3.06
N PHE A 182 1.42 -6.84 -2.20
CA PHE A 182 1.24 -6.69 -0.76
C PHE A 182 2.20 -5.66 -0.15
N ALA A 183 3.48 -5.73 -0.55
CA ALA A 183 4.52 -4.83 -0.08
C ALA A 183 4.30 -3.39 -0.51
N LEU A 184 3.77 -3.13 -1.71
CA LEU A 184 3.47 -1.79 -2.19
C LEU A 184 2.09 -1.31 -1.72
N PHE A 185 1.03 -1.93 -2.21
CA PHE A 185 -0.34 -1.47 -2.02
C PHE A 185 -0.85 -1.75 -0.61
N GLY A 186 -0.48 -2.89 -0.02
CA GLY A 186 -0.81 -3.21 1.37
C GLY A 186 -0.17 -2.22 2.34
N SER A 187 1.13 -1.94 2.17
CA SER A 187 1.86 -0.93 2.95
C SER A 187 1.26 0.47 2.82
N LEU A 188 0.96 0.93 1.60
CA LEU A 188 0.33 2.23 1.37
C LEU A 188 -1.04 2.32 2.04
N ARG A 189 -1.90 1.32 1.81
CA ARG A 189 -3.25 1.29 2.40
C ARG A 189 -3.19 1.28 3.91
N LYS A 190 -2.36 0.42 4.51
CA LYS A 190 -2.25 0.31 5.97
C LYS A 190 -1.68 1.58 6.59
N THR A 191 -0.64 2.16 6.00
CA THR A 191 -0.06 3.43 6.45
C THR A 191 -1.08 4.55 6.44
N LEU A 192 -1.87 4.69 5.38
CA LEU A 192 -2.84 5.77 5.29
C LEU A 192 -4.05 5.57 6.22
N THR A 193 -4.52 4.34 6.39
CA THR A 193 -5.75 4.04 7.16
C THR A 193 -5.53 3.79 8.65
N ALA A 194 -4.35 3.33 9.07
CA ALA A 194 -4.06 3.06 10.48
C ALA A 194 -3.75 4.34 11.28
N ASN A 195 -3.33 5.41 10.61
CA ASN A 195 -3.05 6.70 11.24
C ASN A 195 -4.32 7.56 11.26
N SER A 196 -5.09 7.49 12.35
CA SER A 196 -6.34 8.24 12.51
C SER A 196 -6.18 9.76 12.35
N GLN A 197 -4.99 10.29 12.66
CA GLN A 197 -4.62 11.70 12.46
C GLN A 197 -4.72 12.16 10.99
N LEU A 198 -4.67 11.23 10.03
CA LEU A 198 -4.80 11.53 8.60
C LEU A 198 -6.26 11.63 8.12
N ASN A 199 -7.23 11.18 8.93
CA ASN A 199 -8.65 11.13 8.58
C ASN A 199 -8.96 10.34 7.28
N ILE A 200 -8.16 9.31 6.98
CA ILE A 200 -8.34 8.44 5.81
C ILE A 200 -8.95 7.11 6.27
N LYS A 201 -10.08 6.74 5.66
CA LYS A 201 -10.83 5.51 5.95
C LYS A 201 -10.56 4.41 4.94
N ASP A 202 -10.29 4.79 3.70
CA ASP A 202 -10.04 3.86 2.61
C ASP A 202 -9.10 4.48 1.57
N VAL A 203 -8.47 3.63 0.76
CA VAL A 203 -7.49 4.00 -0.25
C VAL A 203 -7.81 3.33 -1.59
N ARG A 204 -7.96 4.17 -2.61
CA ARG A 204 -8.06 3.78 -4.01
C ARG A 204 -6.74 4.08 -4.72
N PHE A 205 -6.29 3.15 -5.56
CA PHE A 205 -5.06 3.28 -6.33
C PHE A 205 -5.40 3.49 -7.80
N THR A 206 -4.73 4.46 -8.41
CA THR A 206 -4.84 4.73 -9.85
C THR A 206 -3.47 4.86 -10.48
N GLU A 207 -3.39 4.63 -11.78
CA GLU A 207 -2.25 4.98 -12.63
C GLU A 207 -2.74 5.94 -13.71
N GLN A 208 -2.22 7.17 -13.67
CA GLN A 208 -2.62 8.23 -14.61
C GLN A 208 -4.12 8.52 -14.66
N GLY A 209 -4.82 8.27 -13.55
CA GLY A 209 -6.27 8.44 -13.42
C GLY A 209 -7.10 7.17 -13.71
N GLU A 210 -6.48 6.11 -14.21
CA GLU A 210 -7.14 4.81 -14.42
C GLU A 210 -7.02 3.93 -13.18
N ASP A 211 -8.07 3.20 -12.83
CA ASP A 211 -8.05 2.33 -11.64
C ASP A 211 -7.05 1.18 -11.83
N ILE A 212 -6.23 0.94 -10.79
CA ILE A 212 -5.39 -0.26 -10.71
C ILE A 212 -6.21 -1.35 -10.03
N TYR A 213 -6.56 -2.39 -10.78
CA TYR A 213 -7.21 -3.59 -10.25
C TYR A 213 -6.13 -4.60 -9.81
N LEU A 214 -6.14 -4.93 -8.51
CA LEU A 214 -5.18 -5.81 -7.84
C LEU A 214 -5.80 -7.18 -7.57
#